data_AF-A0A7J7KES0-F1
#
_entry.id   AF-A0A7J7KES0-F1
#
_cell.length_a   1.000
_cell.length_b   1.000
_cell.length_c   1.000
_cell.angle_alpha   90.00
_cell.angle_beta   90.00
_cell.angle_gamma   90.00
#
_symmetry.space_group_name_H-M   'P 1'
#
loop_
_entity.id
_entity.type
_entity.pdbx_description
1 polymer ?
#
loop_
_entity_poly.entity_id
_entity_poly.type
_entity_poly.pdbx_seq_one_letter_code
_entity_poly.pdbx_strand_id
1 'polypeptide(L)'
;MPEEQFEDGSIKVAMLTYSLSIDISLVFGFSWEPSGRGDVKKAIKRTEFLDDYENHGATALLWVNSIFETSNRTSSNDTNKILLYATNGQITDTDLYPTAKENSVAFVSKQLQDKGYKMFTIVPGTNVNRGIINDIASEPKEDFIIPVVNSHSLEEIASDLKSLLRHL
;
A
#
# COMPACT_ATOMS: atom_id res chain seq x y z
N MET A 1 -10.33 0.14 -21.58
CA MET A 1 -9.20 -0.79 -21.81
C MET A 1 -8.19 -0.85 -20.64
N PRO A 2 -8.58 -1.11 -19.37
CA PRO A 2 -7.63 -1.53 -18.32
C PRO A 2 -7.57 -3.05 -18.13
N GLU A 3 -8.33 -3.84 -18.88
CA GLU A 3 -8.49 -5.28 -18.64
C GLU A 3 -7.34 -6.14 -19.20
N GLU A 4 -6.68 -5.68 -20.28
CA GLU A 4 -5.58 -6.42 -20.93
C GLU A 4 -4.23 -6.29 -20.17
N GLN A 5 -4.05 -5.25 -19.36
CA GLN A 5 -2.75 -4.92 -18.73
C GLN A 5 -2.38 -5.81 -17.52
N PHE A 6 -3.35 -6.50 -16.92
CA PHE A 6 -3.07 -7.46 -15.84
C PHE A 6 -2.77 -8.86 -16.39
N GLU A 7 -3.12 -9.15 -17.65
CA GLU A 7 -3.05 -10.49 -18.22
C GLU A 7 -1.71 -10.80 -18.91
N ASP A 8 -0.94 -9.79 -19.32
CA ASP A 8 0.38 -9.98 -19.93
C ASP A 8 1.54 -10.11 -18.92
N GLY A 9 1.25 -9.95 -17.63
CA GLY A 9 2.24 -10.03 -16.54
C GLY A 9 3.09 -8.77 -16.35
N SER A 10 2.77 -7.66 -17.04
CA SER A 10 3.47 -6.38 -16.89
C SER A 10 3.24 -5.69 -15.54
N ILE A 11 2.14 -6.02 -14.86
CA ILE A 11 1.79 -5.49 -13.53
C ILE A 11 1.81 -6.62 -12.50
N LYS A 12 2.59 -6.42 -11.44
CA LYS A 12 2.66 -7.30 -10.26
C LYS A 12 2.02 -6.58 -9.07
N VAL A 13 1.21 -7.28 -8.29
CA VAL A 13 0.42 -6.67 -7.20
C VAL A 13 0.58 -7.48 -5.93
N ALA A 14 0.90 -6.84 -4.81
CA ALA A 14 0.78 -7.46 -3.49
C ALA A 14 -0.25 -6.69 -2.66
N MET A 15 -0.93 -7.38 -1.75
CA MET A 15 -1.83 -6.79 -0.77
C MET A 15 -1.46 -7.32 0.61
N LEU A 16 -1.30 -6.39 1.53
CA LEU A 16 -1.06 -6.66 2.94
C LEU A 16 -2.20 -6.05 3.73
N THR A 17 -2.70 -6.78 4.72
CA THR A 17 -3.53 -6.23 5.78
C THR A 17 -2.75 -6.20 7.06
N TYR A 18 -2.94 -5.15 7.84
CA TYR A 18 -2.16 -4.91 9.05
C TYR A 18 -3.06 -4.37 10.18
N SER A 19 -2.77 -4.83 11.39
CA SER A 19 -3.21 -4.25 12.66
C SER A 19 -2.10 -4.50 13.70
N LEU A 20 -2.33 -5.33 14.73
CA LEU A 20 -1.27 -5.88 15.61
C LEU A 20 -0.42 -6.92 14.90
N SER A 21 -1.09 -7.79 14.16
CA SER A 21 -0.50 -8.78 13.28
C SER A 21 -0.51 -8.28 11.84
N ILE A 22 0.43 -8.77 11.03
CA ILE A 22 0.43 -8.55 9.58
C ILE A 22 -0.02 -9.84 8.94
N ASP A 23 -1.13 -9.77 8.22
CA ASP A 23 -1.55 -10.83 7.32
C ASP A 23 -1.20 -10.45 5.89
N ILE A 24 -0.41 -11.31 5.24
CA ILE A 24 -0.10 -11.15 3.82
C ILE A 24 -1.14 -11.96 3.08
N SER A 25 -2.31 -11.36 2.86
CA SER A 25 -3.38 -12.06 2.17
C SER A 25 -3.09 -12.25 0.67
N LEU A 26 -2.09 -11.54 0.10
CA LEU A 26 -1.87 -11.60 -1.35
C LEU A 26 -0.49 -11.17 -1.87
N VAL A 27 0.09 -11.98 -2.76
CA VAL A 27 1.32 -11.70 -3.51
C VAL A 27 1.14 -12.21 -4.96
N PHE A 28 0.89 -11.33 -5.93
CA PHE A 28 0.67 -11.64 -7.36
C PHE A 28 1.83 -11.27 -8.26
N GLY A 29 2.08 -12.11 -9.26
CA GLY A 29 3.14 -11.90 -10.26
C GLY A 29 4.57 -12.10 -9.73
N PHE A 30 4.70 -12.56 -8.49
CA PHE A 30 5.98 -12.82 -7.83
C PHE A 30 6.29 -14.32 -7.68
N SER A 31 5.36 -15.20 -8.04
CA SER A 31 5.60 -16.62 -8.33
C SER A 31 5.27 -16.91 -9.81
N TRP A 32 5.79 -18.02 -10.32
CA TRP A 32 5.77 -18.50 -11.71
C TRP A 32 4.38 -18.85 -12.28
N GLU A 33 3.29 -18.62 -11.54
CA GLU A 33 1.94 -18.94 -11.99
C GLU A 33 1.22 -17.70 -12.54
N PRO A 34 0.62 -17.78 -13.75
CA PRO A 34 -0.18 -16.69 -14.31
C PRO A 34 -1.36 -16.41 -13.38
N SER A 35 -1.38 -15.21 -12.82
CA SER A 35 -2.36 -14.81 -11.81
C SER A 35 -3.44 -13.93 -12.44
N GLY A 36 -4.56 -14.55 -12.81
CA GLY A 36 -5.67 -13.84 -13.46
C GLY A 36 -6.57 -13.08 -12.47
N ARG A 37 -7.44 -12.21 -12.99
CA ARG A 37 -8.47 -11.45 -12.24
C ARG A 37 -9.30 -12.31 -11.27
N GLY A 38 -9.50 -13.59 -11.60
CA GLY A 38 -10.21 -14.56 -10.76
C GLY A 38 -9.52 -14.81 -9.43
N ASP A 39 -8.18 -14.86 -9.41
CA ASP A 39 -7.42 -15.12 -8.19
C ASP A 39 -7.34 -13.87 -7.32
N VAL A 40 -7.26 -12.68 -7.93
CA VAL A 40 -7.36 -11.39 -7.20
C VAL A 40 -8.65 -11.31 -6.41
N LYS A 41 -9.77 -11.64 -7.06
CA LYS A 41 -11.08 -11.67 -6.39
C LYS A 41 -11.15 -12.70 -5.26
N LYS A 42 -10.54 -13.88 -5.44
CA LYS A 42 -10.51 -14.92 -4.40
C LYS A 42 -9.70 -14.48 -3.20
N ALA A 43 -8.54 -13.84 -3.41
CA ALA A 43 -7.71 -13.37 -2.32
C ALA A 43 -8.37 -12.24 -1.52
N ILE A 44 -8.94 -11.24 -2.20
CA ILE A 44 -9.71 -10.18 -1.53
C ILE A 44 -10.85 -10.78 -0.69
N LYS A 45 -11.55 -11.80 -1.21
CA LYS A 45 -12.60 -12.51 -0.47
C LYS A 45 -12.11 -13.30 0.75
N ARG A 46 -10.82 -13.66 0.79
CA ARG A 46 -10.20 -14.38 1.90
C ARG A 46 -9.57 -13.44 2.92
N THR A 47 -9.42 -12.16 2.58
CA THR A 47 -8.93 -11.16 3.52
C THR A 47 -9.97 -10.96 4.61
N GLU A 48 -9.56 -11.23 5.84
CA GLU A 48 -10.38 -11.04 7.02
C GLU A 48 -10.10 -9.68 7.65
N PHE A 49 -11.12 -9.13 8.30
CA PHE A 49 -10.95 -7.94 9.13
C PHE A 49 -10.17 -8.32 10.39
N LEU A 50 -9.03 -7.67 10.60
CA LEU A 50 -8.21 -7.87 11.80
C LEU A 50 -8.73 -6.93 12.90
N ASP A 51 -9.54 -7.45 13.83
CA ASP A 51 -10.19 -6.69 14.92
C ASP A 51 -9.26 -6.44 16.12
N ASP A 52 -8.03 -6.02 15.82
CA ASP A 52 -7.03 -5.72 16.83
C ASP A 52 -6.92 -4.20 17.02
N TYR A 53 -6.81 -3.75 18.29
CA TYR A 53 -6.93 -2.34 18.69
C TYR A 53 -5.66 -1.49 18.51
N GLU A 54 -4.52 -2.11 18.19
CA GLU A 54 -3.23 -1.43 18.05
C GLU A 54 -2.71 -1.57 16.62
N ASN A 55 -2.26 -0.46 16.04
CA ASN A 55 -1.98 -0.33 14.63
C ASN A 55 -0.47 -0.11 14.41
N HIS A 56 0.25 -1.12 13.92
CA HIS A 56 1.70 -1.08 13.68
C HIS A 56 2.07 -0.67 12.25
N GLY A 57 1.73 0.55 11.87
CA GLY A 57 1.89 1.02 10.50
C GLY A 57 3.33 0.98 9.98
N ALA A 58 4.33 1.22 10.83
CA ALA A 58 5.73 1.14 10.42
C ALA A 58 6.17 -0.28 10.08
N THR A 59 5.72 -1.28 10.85
CA THR A 59 5.99 -2.69 10.57
C THR A 59 5.39 -3.08 9.22
N ALA A 60 4.17 -2.64 8.92
CA ALA A 60 3.55 -2.90 7.61
C ALA A 60 4.40 -2.35 6.45
N LEU A 61 4.95 -1.14 6.59
CA LEU A 61 5.83 -0.53 5.59
C LEU A 61 7.19 -1.25 5.46
N LEU A 62 7.74 -1.80 6.55
CA LEU A 62 8.94 -2.63 6.50
C LEU A 62 8.70 -3.93 5.71
N TRP A 63 7.52 -4.54 5.86
CA TRP A 63 7.13 -5.72 5.08
C TRP A 63 6.96 -5.42 3.59
N VAL A 64 6.50 -4.22 3.23
CA VAL A 64 6.47 -3.77 1.82
C VAL A 64 7.88 -3.86 1.23
N ASN A 65 8.90 -3.32 1.90
CA ASN A 65 10.26 -3.39 1.40
C ASN A 65 10.72 -4.85 1.18
N SER A 66 10.40 -5.75 2.12
CA SER A 66 10.71 -7.19 2.01
C SER A 66 10.01 -7.86 0.81
N ILE A 67 8.73 -7.55 0.55
CA ILE A 67 7.99 -8.11 -0.59
C ILE A 67 8.61 -7.66 -1.91
N PHE A 68 8.93 -6.37 -2.02
CA PHE A 68 9.57 -5.83 -3.22
C PHE A 68 11.02 -6.29 -3.39
N GLU A 69 11.75 -6.58 -2.31
CA GLU A 69 13.11 -7.15 -2.38
C GLU A 69 13.12 -8.64 -2.72
N THR A 70 12.21 -9.42 -2.12
CA THR A 70 12.05 -10.85 -2.39
C THR A 70 11.64 -11.10 -3.84
N SER A 71 10.83 -10.19 -4.39
CA SER A 71 10.44 -10.19 -5.80
C SER A 71 11.45 -9.60 -6.78
N ASN A 72 12.35 -8.74 -6.31
CA ASN A 72 13.40 -8.10 -7.09
C ASN A 72 14.46 -9.08 -7.63
N ARG A 73 14.38 -10.39 -7.30
CA ARG A 73 15.07 -11.41 -8.09
C ARG A 73 14.56 -11.51 -9.54
N THR A 74 13.45 -10.83 -9.88
CA THR A 74 12.82 -10.85 -11.21
C THR A 74 12.40 -9.48 -11.77
N SER A 75 12.57 -8.36 -11.05
CA SER A 75 12.23 -7.01 -11.54
C SER A 75 13.49 -6.18 -11.73
N SER A 76 13.66 -5.59 -12.91
CA SER A 76 14.77 -4.67 -13.19
C SER A 76 14.62 -3.38 -12.35
N ASN A 77 15.73 -2.67 -12.14
CA ASN A 77 15.75 -1.34 -11.50
C ASN A 77 14.83 -0.30 -12.18
N ASP A 78 14.32 -0.60 -13.38
CA ASP A 78 13.44 0.28 -14.17
C ASP A 78 11.94 0.05 -13.90
N THR A 79 11.57 -0.79 -12.94
CA THR A 79 10.16 -1.04 -12.61
C THR A 79 9.60 0.08 -11.72
N ASN A 80 8.52 0.72 -12.15
CA ASN A 80 7.75 1.65 -11.32
C ASN A 80 7.19 0.93 -10.07
N LYS A 81 7.59 1.39 -8.87
CA LYS A 81 7.12 0.84 -7.59
C LYS A 81 6.06 1.75 -7.01
N ILE A 82 4.86 1.22 -6.81
CA ILE A 82 3.71 1.99 -6.35
C ILE A 82 3.15 1.33 -5.10
N LEU A 83 2.92 2.12 -4.07
CA LEU A 83 2.26 1.68 -2.85
C LEU A 83 0.95 2.46 -2.67
N LEU A 84 -0.15 1.72 -2.52
CA LEU A 84 -1.43 2.27 -2.07
C LEU A 84 -1.60 1.92 -0.59
N TYR A 85 -1.57 2.94 0.28
CA TYR A 85 -1.63 2.77 1.73
C TYR A 85 -2.93 3.33 2.29
N ALA A 86 -3.86 2.46 2.70
CA ALA A 86 -5.12 2.88 3.29
C ALA A 86 -4.99 3.03 4.82
N THR A 87 -5.23 4.22 5.35
CA THR A 87 -5.15 4.51 6.80
C THR A 87 -5.87 5.81 7.17
N ASN A 88 -6.44 5.86 8.38
CA ASN A 88 -6.90 7.11 9.00
C ASN A 88 -5.77 7.83 9.78
N GLY A 89 -4.55 7.29 9.78
CA GLY A 89 -3.39 7.85 10.48
C GLY A 89 -3.40 7.64 12.00
N GLN A 90 -4.38 6.92 12.55
CA GLN A 90 -4.41 6.51 13.96
C GLN A 90 -3.51 5.28 14.11
N ILE A 91 -2.20 5.53 14.09
CA ILE A 91 -1.15 4.52 14.20
C ILE A 91 -0.58 4.62 15.61
N THR A 92 -0.55 3.50 16.32
CA THR A 92 0.12 3.39 17.62
C THR A 92 1.52 2.87 17.35
N ASP A 93 2.50 3.79 17.30
CA ASP A 93 3.91 3.43 17.40
C ASP A 93 4.19 2.96 18.84
N THR A 94 3.71 1.77 19.21
CA THR A 94 3.91 1.17 20.54
C THR A 94 5.08 0.19 20.53
N ASP A 95 5.72 0.08 21.71
CA ASP A 95 7.08 -0.42 22.01
C ASP A 95 7.43 -1.89 21.64
N LEU A 96 6.69 -2.56 20.75
CA LEU A 96 6.97 -3.94 20.34
C LEU A 96 8.23 -4.08 19.48
N TYR A 97 8.73 -2.98 18.93
CA TYR A 97 10.14 -2.81 18.54
C TYR A 97 10.66 -1.57 19.25
N PRO A 98 11.83 -1.61 19.91
CA PRO A 98 12.33 -0.47 20.66
C PRO A 98 12.36 0.75 19.74
N THR A 99 11.85 1.84 20.30
CA THR A 99 11.65 3.21 19.79
C THR A 99 12.91 3.89 19.26
N ALA A 100 13.68 3.20 18.43
CA ALA A 100 14.61 3.83 17.52
C ALA A 100 13.78 4.65 16.54
N LYS A 101 14.09 5.94 16.41
CA LYS A 101 13.57 6.85 15.38
C LYS A 101 13.55 6.21 13.97
N GLU A 102 14.46 5.26 13.76
CA GLU A 102 14.65 4.42 12.58
C GLU A 102 13.50 3.45 12.25
N ASN A 103 12.53 3.28 13.16
CA ASN A 103 11.34 2.45 12.94
C ASN A 103 10.04 3.26 12.98
N SER A 104 10.10 4.60 12.92
CA SER A 104 8.89 5.43 12.80
C SER A 104 8.30 5.35 11.39
N VAL A 105 6.98 5.50 11.28
CA VAL A 105 6.27 5.56 9.98
C VAL A 105 6.91 6.59 9.04
N ALA A 106 7.23 7.78 9.55
CA ALA A 106 7.86 8.83 8.78
C ALA A 106 9.23 8.42 8.22
N PHE A 107 10.07 7.78 9.05
CA PHE A 107 11.39 7.35 8.62
C PHE A 107 11.33 6.23 7.58
N VAL A 108 10.48 5.21 7.81
CA VAL A 108 10.32 4.10 6.86
C VAL A 108 9.71 4.58 5.54
N SER A 109 8.70 5.45 5.59
CA SER A 109 8.10 6.05 4.39
C SER A 109 9.12 6.84 3.60
N LYS A 110 9.94 7.68 4.26
CA LYS A 110 11.00 8.43 3.59
C LYS A 110 12.02 7.51 2.91
N GLN A 111 12.43 6.41 3.56
CA GLN A 111 13.33 5.43 2.95
C GLN A 111 12.73 4.78 1.71
N LEU A 112 11.44 4.42 1.73
CA LEU A 112 10.76 3.88 0.55
C LEU A 112 10.70 4.91 -0.58
N GLN A 113 10.35 6.17 -0.28
CA GLN A 113 10.34 7.24 -1.27
C GLN A 113 11.73 7.47 -1.88
N ASP A 114 12.79 7.44 -1.07
CA ASP A 114 14.19 7.55 -1.53
C ASP A 114 14.63 6.39 -2.41
N LYS A 115 14.00 5.21 -2.26
CA LYS A 115 14.16 4.06 -3.15
C LYS A 115 13.31 4.14 -4.42
N GLY A 116 12.63 5.26 -4.66
CA GLY A 116 11.82 5.51 -5.86
C GLY A 116 10.37 5.00 -5.79
N TYR A 117 9.87 4.68 -4.59
CA TYR A 117 8.48 4.28 -4.43
C TYR A 117 7.56 5.51 -4.49
N LYS A 118 6.53 5.43 -5.33
CA LYS A 118 5.43 6.40 -5.37
C LYS A 118 4.36 5.94 -4.37
N MET A 119 4.17 6.68 -3.29
CA MET A 119 3.30 6.30 -2.18
C MET A 119 2.02 7.15 -2.18
N PHE A 120 0.88 6.50 -2.40
CA PHE A 120 -0.45 7.11 -2.29
C PHE A 120 -1.07 6.74 -0.95
N THR A 121 -1.67 7.70 -0.26
CA THR A 121 -2.39 7.46 0.99
C THR A 121 -3.90 7.60 0.76
N ILE A 122 -4.63 6.51 0.97
CA ILE A 122 -6.08 6.48 0.90
C ILE A 122 -6.61 6.72 2.32
N VAL A 123 -7.38 7.79 2.51
CA VAL A 123 -7.74 8.30 3.83
C VAL A 123 -9.24 8.12 4.09
N PRO A 124 -9.67 7.03 4.76
CA PRO A 124 -11.07 6.82 5.09
C PRO A 124 -11.53 7.68 6.27
N GLY A 125 -12.69 8.30 6.12
CA GLY A 125 -13.39 9.01 7.18
C GLY A 125 -12.86 10.42 7.43
N THR A 126 -13.35 11.05 8.51
CA THR A 126 -13.08 12.47 8.83
C THR A 126 -12.16 12.67 10.04
N ASN A 127 -12.03 11.67 10.92
CA ASN A 127 -11.16 11.75 12.09
C ASN A 127 -9.77 11.21 11.76
N VAL A 128 -8.90 12.07 11.24
CA VAL A 128 -7.63 11.67 10.62
C VAL A 128 -6.42 12.35 11.24
N ASN A 129 -5.33 11.61 11.42
CA ASN A 129 -4.05 12.20 11.80
C ASN A 129 -3.28 12.65 10.55
N ARG A 130 -3.40 13.95 10.24
CA ARG A 130 -2.76 14.53 9.04
C ARG A 130 -1.24 14.47 9.06
N GLY A 131 -0.60 14.49 10.24
CA GLY A 131 0.85 14.39 10.33
C GLY A 131 1.34 13.06 9.76
N ILE A 132 0.77 11.97 10.26
CA ILE A 132 1.09 10.61 9.80
C ILE A 132 0.73 10.40 8.32
N ILE A 133 -0.42 10.89 7.88
CA ILE A 133 -0.83 10.79 6.47
C ILE A 133 0.18 11.49 5.55
N ASN A 134 0.60 12.71 5.92
CA ASN A 134 1.58 13.47 5.16
C ASN A 134 2.96 12.81 5.19
N ASP A 135 3.33 12.16 6.28
CA ASP A 135 4.60 11.45 6.39
C ASP A 135 4.67 10.22 5.46
N ILE A 136 3.53 9.61 5.15
CA ILE A 136 3.43 8.43 4.26
C ILE A 136 3.41 8.83 2.78
N ALA A 137 2.57 9.81 2.42
CA ALA A 137 2.33 10.19 1.03
C ALA A 137 3.58 10.81 0.36
N SER A 138 3.76 10.56 -0.93
CA SER A 138 4.77 11.25 -1.75
C SER A 138 4.41 12.73 -1.99
N GLU A 139 5.36 13.51 -2.50
CA GLU A 139 5.15 14.92 -2.88
C GLU A 139 4.78 15.09 -4.37
N PRO A 140 3.98 16.11 -4.73
CA PRO A 140 3.29 17.04 -3.83
C PRO A 140 2.05 16.38 -3.19
N LYS A 141 1.78 16.67 -1.91
CA LYS A 141 0.77 15.95 -1.12
C LYS A 141 -0.62 15.89 -1.75
N GLU A 142 -1.01 16.93 -2.47
CA GLU A 142 -2.32 17.04 -3.12
C GLU A 142 -2.56 15.97 -4.19
N ASP A 143 -1.49 15.45 -4.79
CA ASP A 143 -1.56 14.43 -5.85
C ASP A 143 -1.54 13.00 -5.28
N PHE A 144 -1.07 12.83 -4.06
CA PHE A 144 -0.82 11.53 -3.45
C PHE A 144 -1.73 11.19 -2.26
N ILE A 145 -2.56 12.14 -1.79
CA ILE A 145 -3.54 11.90 -0.73
C ILE A 145 -4.93 11.84 -1.32
N ILE A 146 -5.61 10.71 -1.13
CA ILE A 146 -6.94 10.44 -1.67
C ILE A 146 -7.94 10.34 -0.51
N PRO A 147 -8.72 11.40 -0.23
CA PRO A 147 -9.71 11.39 0.85
C PRO A 147 -10.94 10.57 0.46
N VAL A 148 -11.22 9.53 1.24
CA VAL A 148 -12.44 8.72 1.14
C VAL A 148 -13.44 9.22 2.17
N VAL A 149 -14.18 10.26 1.79
CA VAL A 149 -15.35 10.71 2.53
C VAL A 149 -16.54 9.78 2.28
N ASN A 150 -17.46 9.68 3.24
CA ASN A 150 -18.61 8.75 3.24
C ASN A 150 -19.52 8.82 1.99
N SER A 151 -19.36 9.83 1.13
CA SER A 151 -20.09 9.99 -0.12
C SER A 151 -19.38 9.44 -1.35
N HIS A 152 -18.08 9.13 -1.29
CA HIS A 152 -17.37 8.58 -2.45
C HIS A 152 -17.77 7.13 -2.68
N SER A 153 -18.15 6.82 -3.92
CA SER A 153 -18.31 5.44 -4.35
C SER A 153 -16.93 4.78 -4.52
N LEU A 154 -16.85 3.45 -4.36
CA LEU A 154 -15.60 2.72 -4.63
C LEU A 154 -15.19 2.87 -6.11
N GLU A 155 -16.17 3.06 -6.99
CA GLU A 155 -15.97 3.33 -8.41
C GLU A 155 -15.26 4.67 -8.66
N GLU A 156 -15.61 5.72 -7.91
CA GLU A 156 -14.95 7.04 -7.99
C GLU A 156 -13.49 6.93 -7.55
N ILE A 157 -13.23 6.30 -6.40
CA ILE A 157 -11.85 6.09 -5.89
C ILE A 157 -11.02 5.29 -6.91
N ALA A 158 -11.60 4.25 -7.49
CA ALA A 158 -10.94 3.44 -8.51
C ALA A 158 -10.69 4.24 -9.80
N SER A 159 -11.56 5.19 -10.15
CA SER A 159 -11.39 6.08 -11.29
C SER A 159 -10.25 7.07 -11.07
N ASP A 160 -10.21 7.71 -9.89
CA ASP A 160 -9.17 8.67 -9.52
C ASP A 160 -7.80 8.01 -9.49
N LEU A 161 -7.70 6.84 -8.86
CA LEU A 161 -6.48 6.02 -8.86
C LEU A 161 -6.05 5.67 -10.29
N LYS A 162 -6.96 5.24 -11.16
CA LYS A 162 -6.63 4.94 -12.56
C LYS A 162 -6.12 6.16 -13.31
N SER A 163 -6.69 7.34 -13.05
CA SER A 163 -6.23 8.57 -13.68
C SER A 163 -4.81 8.91 -13.24
N LEU A 164 -4.54 8.85 -11.94
CA LEU A 164 -3.21 9.11 -11.37
C LEU A 164 -2.16 8.15 -11.92
N LEU A 165 -2.47 6.85 -11.96
CA LEU A 165 -1.55 5.81 -12.46
C LEU A 165 -1.18 5.97 -13.94
N ARG A 166 -2.03 6.59 -14.77
CA ARG A 166 -1.73 6.82 -16.20
C ARG A 166 -0.66 7.88 -16.44
N HIS A 167 -0.40 8.74 -15.45
CA HIS A 167 0.55 9.82 -15.55
C HIS A 167 1.94 9.46 -14.98
N LEU A 168 2.13 8.20 -14.57
CA LEU A 168 3.36 7.68 -13.93
C LEU A 168 4.20 6.85 -14.89
#